data_AF-A0A7Y3GJ21-F1
#
_entry.id   AF-A0A7Y3GJ21-F1
#
_cell.length_a   1.000
_cell.length_b   1.000
_cell.length_c   1.000
_cell.angle_alpha   90.00
_cell.angle_beta   90.00
_cell.angle_gamma   90.00
#
_symmetry.space_group_name_H-M   'P 1'
#
loop_
_entity.id
_entity.type
_entity.pdbx_description
1 polymer ?
#
loop_
_entity_poly.entity_id
_entity_poly.type
_entity_poly.pdbx_seq_one_letter_code
_entity_poly.pdbx_strand_id
1 'polypeptide(L)'
;MEEIVCCSCGDVFERSIRHKNQCYCPKPACQRARKAAWKRYKMRTDPDYKFNQTVSNKNWTKANPGYWKDYRRRHPEKTERNRILQSIRNRRRTNKQNQHSQIHTELIAKVDASIINKFKVVGQYWLVPVIAKVDALKVNIFDIPLL
;
A
#
# COMPACT_ATOMS: atom_id res chain seq x y z
N MET A 1 18.55 28.89 -25.79
CA MET A 1 17.92 28.21 -24.65
C MET A 1 18.25 26.73 -24.76
N GLU A 2 18.59 26.07 -23.65
CA GLU A 2 18.95 24.65 -23.67
C GLU A 2 17.67 23.81 -23.57
N GLU A 3 17.44 22.93 -24.53
CA GLU A 3 16.35 21.97 -24.49
C GLU A 3 16.76 20.73 -23.71
N ILE A 4 15.89 20.30 -22.80
CA ILE A 4 16.19 19.20 -21.88
C ILE A 4 14.99 18.28 -21.73
N VAL A 5 15.26 17.02 -21.39
CA VAL A 5 14.23 16.01 -21.18
C VAL A 5 13.73 16.04 -19.73
N CYS A 6 12.41 16.04 -19.54
CA CYS A 6 11.81 16.00 -18.20
C CYS A 6 11.99 14.63 -17.53
N CYS A 7 12.56 14.62 -16.33
CA CYS A 7 12.73 13.40 -15.52
C CYS A 7 11.42 12.71 -15.08
N SER A 8 10.26 13.32 -15.31
CA SER A 8 8.96 12.76 -14.91
C SER A 8 8.11 12.27 -16.07
N CYS A 9 7.97 13.05 -17.15
CA CYS A 9 7.12 12.68 -18.29
C CYS A 9 7.91 12.29 -19.54
N GLY A 10 9.21 12.57 -19.60
CA GLY A 10 10.03 12.31 -20.78
C GLY A 10 9.88 13.34 -21.90
N ASP A 11 9.01 14.35 -21.75
CA ASP A 11 8.88 15.40 -22.76
C ASP A 11 10.11 16.32 -22.77
N VAL A 12 10.47 16.80 -23.96
CA VAL A 12 11.45 17.87 -24.15
C VAL A 12 10.83 19.21 -23.76
N PHE A 13 11.58 20.04 -23.04
CA PHE A 13 11.18 21.39 -22.68
C PHE A 13 12.37 22.34 -22.58
N GLU A 14 12.12 23.63 -22.73
CA GLU A 14 13.16 24.66 -22.59
C GLU A 14 13.51 24.88 -21.11
N ARG A 15 14.80 24.78 -20.78
CA ARG A 15 15.31 25.03 -19.43
C ARG A 15 15.21 26.54 -19.11
N SER A 16 14.61 26.88 -17.97
CA SER A 16 14.56 28.27 -17.50
C SER A 16 15.95 28.81 -17.21
N ILE A 17 16.28 29.98 -17.78
CA ILE A 17 17.56 30.69 -17.57
C ILE A 17 17.80 30.96 -16.07
N ARG A 18 16.73 31.25 -15.32
CA ARG A 18 16.79 31.51 -13.86
C ARG A 18 17.04 30.25 -13.03
N HIS A 19 16.77 29.08 -13.58
CA HIS A 19 16.85 27.81 -12.86
C HIS A 19 17.70 26.82 -13.63
N LYS A 20 19.02 27.06 -13.64
CA LYS A 20 20.02 26.25 -14.35
C LYS A 20 19.98 24.76 -14.00
N ASN A 21 19.44 24.38 -12.84
CA ASN A 21 19.31 22.97 -12.41
C ASN A 21 17.88 22.41 -12.55
N GLN A 22 17.03 23.02 -13.38
CA GLN A 22 15.68 22.52 -13.61
C GLN A 22 15.70 21.20 -14.39
N CYS A 23 15.17 20.11 -13.82
CA CYS A 23 15.07 18.80 -14.49
C CYS A 23 13.62 18.35 -14.72
N TYR A 24 12.65 19.20 -14.40
CA TYR A 24 11.22 18.92 -14.52
C TYR A 24 10.54 20.04 -15.28
N CYS A 25 9.71 19.69 -16.26
CA CYS A 25 8.93 20.64 -17.03
C CYS A 25 7.90 21.36 -16.14
N PRO A 26 7.36 22.52 -16.56
CA PRO A 26 6.43 23.30 -15.74
C PRO A 26 5.06 22.63 -15.52
N LYS A 27 4.78 21.50 -16.18
CA LYS A 27 3.49 20.78 -16.04
C LYS A 27 3.21 20.45 -14.56
N PRO A 28 1.99 20.71 -14.05
CA PRO A 28 1.67 20.50 -12.63
C PRO A 28 1.91 19.08 -12.12
N ALA A 29 1.72 18.06 -12.98
CA ALA A 29 2.02 16.66 -12.63
C ALA A 29 3.53 16.46 -12.36
N CYS A 30 4.39 16.98 -13.24
CA CYS A 30 5.84 16.85 -13.13
C CYS A 30 6.39 17.67 -11.96
N GLN A 31 5.82 18.83 -11.68
CA GLN A 31 6.19 19.61 -10.49
C GLN A 31 5.77 18.92 -9.18
N ARG A 32 4.62 18.24 -9.14
CA ARG A 32 4.24 17.37 -8.01
C ARG A 32 5.24 16.22 -7.85
N ALA A 33 5.64 15.57 -8.94
CA ALA A 33 6.64 14.51 -8.93
C ALA A 33 8.00 15.00 -8.40
N ARG A 34 8.46 16.18 -8.83
CA ARG A 34 9.68 16.84 -8.32
C ARG A 34 9.63 17.05 -6.82
N LYS A 35 8.57 17.68 -6.31
CA LYS A 35 8.40 17.93 -4.86
C LYS A 35 8.36 16.62 -4.08
N ALA A 36 7.71 15.58 -4.61
CA ALA A 36 7.66 14.26 -3.99
C ALA A 36 9.04 13.56 -3.98
N ALA A 37 9.82 13.67 -5.06
CA ALA A 37 11.18 13.15 -5.13
C ALA A 37 12.11 13.84 -4.13
N TRP A 38 12.08 15.18 -4.07
CA TRP A 38 12.84 15.97 -3.10
C TRP A 38 12.47 15.61 -1.66
N LYS A 39 11.16 15.50 -1.34
CA LYS A 39 10.73 15.11 -0.01
C LYS A 39 11.24 13.71 0.37
N ARG A 40 11.15 12.73 -0.55
CA ARG A 40 11.70 11.39 -0.32
C ARG A 40 13.22 11.40 -0.07
N TYR A 41 13.95 12.21 -0.84
CA TYR A 41 15.38 12.41 -0.65
C TYR A 41 15.68 12.97 0.75
N LYS A 42 15.05 14.10 1.13
CA LYS A 42 15.26 14.72 2.43
C LYS A 42 14.88 13.80 3.59
N MET A 43 13.75 13.09 3.51
CA MET A 43 13.36 12.10 4.52
C MET A 43 14.38 10.96 4.69
N ARG A 44 15.22 10.68 3.68
CA ARG A 44 16.25 9.64 3.71
C ARG A 44 17.60 10.17 4.17
N THR A 45 18.00 11.36 3.72
CA THR A 45 19.35 11.88 3.91
C THR A 45 19.49 12.88 5.07
N ASP A 46 18.37 13.44 5.54
CA ASP A 46 18.36 14.51 6.55
C ASP A 46 17.57 14.05 7.79
N PRO A 47 18.28 13.60 8.84
CA PRO A 47 17.67 13.14 10.10
C PRO A 47 16.85 14.22 10.80
N ASP A 48 17.30 15.48 10.79
CA ASP A 48 16.63 16.60 11.45
C ASP A 48 15.32 16.95 10.75
N TYR A 49 15.34 16.98 9.42
CA TYR A 49 14.13 17.15 8.62
C TYR A 49 13.10 16.05 8.91
N LYS A 50 13.55 14.79 9.00
CA LYS A 50 12.69 13.65 9.34
C LYS A 50 12.13 13.76 10.77
N PHE A 51 12.94 14.17 11.73
CA PHE A 51 12.53 14.36 13.11
C PHE A 51 11.47 15.46 13.22
N ASN A 52 11.75 16.65 12.65
CA ASN A 52 10.85 17.79 12.65
C ASN A 52 9.51 17.46 11.99
N GLN A 53 9.53 16.76 10.84
CA GLN A 53 8.32 16.30 10.17
C GLN A 53 7.49 15.35 11.07
N THR A 54 8.15 14.48 11.84
CA THR A 54 7.49 13.52 12.74
C THR A 54 6.87 14.22 13.93
N VAL A 55 7.61 15.12 14.59
CA VAL A 55 7.12 15.89 15.75
C VAL A 55 5.96 16.78 15.34
N SER A 56 6.08 17.50 14.22
CA SER A 56 5.01 18.34 13.68
C SER A 56 3.72 17.53 13.44
N ASN A 57 3.83 16.36 12.80
CA ASN A 57 2.67 15.49 12.57
C ASN A 57 2.04 14.97 13.87
N LYS A 58 2.86 14.62 14.88
CA LYS A 58 2.39 14.20 16.20
C LYS A 58 1.65 15.32 16.90
N ASN A 59 2.22 16.52 16.95
CA ASN A 59 1.61 17.69 17.57
C ASN A 59 0.30 18.07 16.88
N TRP A 60 0.29 18.05 15.55
CA TRP A 60 -0.93 18.33 14.79
C TRP A 60 -2.03 17.31 15.07
N THR A 61 -1.69 16.02 15.14
CA THR A 61 -2.66 14.96 15.44
C THR A 61 -3.22 15.08 16.87
N LYS A 62 -2.37 15.44 17.85
CA LYS A 62 -2.79 15.72 19.22
C LYS A 62 -3.73 16.94 19.30
N ALA A 63 -3.41 18.00 18.56
CA ALA A 63 -4.23 19.21 18.53
C ALA A 63 -5.56 19.03 17.75
N ASN A 64 -5.64 18.05 16.85
CA ASN A 64 -6.80 17.82 15.98
C ASN A 64 -7.33 16.38 16.12
N PRO A 65 -7.78 15.97 17.32
CA PRO A 65 -8.35 14.64 17.51
C PRO A 65 -9.60 14.46 16.64
N GLY A 66 -9.79 13.27 16.09
CA GLY A 66 -10.97 12.96 15.26
C GLY A 66 -10.96 13.55 13.84
N TYR A 67 -10.06 14.49 13.53
CA TYR A 67 -10.05 15.18 12.23
C TYR A 67 -10.11 14.22 11.03
N TRP A 68 -9.29 13.16 11.03
CA TRP A 68 -9.26 12.23 9.90
C TRP A 68 -10.55 11.41 9.77
N LYS A 69 -11.26 11.14 10.87
CA LYS A 69 -12.56 10.48 10.86
C LYS A 69 -13.59 11.40 10.21
N ASP A 70 -13.63 12.65 10.63
CA ASP A 70 -14.57 13.65 10.08
C ASP A 70 -14.25 14.00 8.62
N TYR A 71 -12.97 14.11 8.27
CA TYR A 71 -12.51 14.34 6.90
C TYR A 71 -12.99 13.22 5.97
N ARG A 72 -12.84 11.96 6.38
CA ARG A 72 -13.31 10.81 5.59
C ARG A 72 -14.83 10.79 5.46
N ARG A 73 -15.57 11.12 6.53
CA ARG A 73 -17.04 11.25 6.49
C ARG A 73 -17.49 12.33 5.50
N ARG A 74 -16.81 13.48 5.48
CA ARG A 74 -17.10 14.60 4.56
C ARG A 74 -16.67 14.35 3.13
N HIS A 75 -15.75 13.42 2.89
CA HIS A 75 -15.21 13.14 1.56
C HIS A 75 -15.25 11.63 1.24
N PRO A 76 -16.46 11.04 1.11
CA PRO A 76 -16.63 9.62 0.90
C PRO A 76 -16.05 9.15 -0.45
N GLU A 77 -16.23 9.92 -1.52
CA GLU A 77 -15.71 9.61 -2.86
C GLU A 77 -14.17 9.48 -2.86
N LYS A 78 -13.46 10.45 -2.26
CA LYS A 78 -11.99 10.41 -2.10
C LYS A 78 -11.56 9.24 -1.23
N THR A 79 -12.32 8.94 -0.18
CA THR A 79 -12.05 7.80 0.70
C THR A 79 -12.14 6.49 -0.06
N GLU A 80 -13.19 6.30 -0.86
CA GLU A 80 -13.40 5.08 -1.63
C GLU A 80 -12.34 4.91 -2.71
N ARG A 81 -12.05 5.96 -3.49
CA ARG A 81 -10.95 5.95 -4.46
C ARG A 81 -9.63 5.54 -3.80
N ASN A 82 -9.32 6.10 -2.63
CA ASN A 82 -8.08 5.77 -1.91
C ASN A 82 -8.06 4.32 -1.42
N ARG A 83 -9.20 3.76 -0.98
CA ARG A 83 -9.33 2.34 -0.60
C ARG A 83 -9.08 1.42 -1.79
N ILE A 84 -9.71 1.69 -2.93
CA ILE A 84 -9.51 0.91 -4.17
C ILE A 84 -8.04 0.95 -4.60
N LEU A 85 -7.42 2.14 -4.64
CA LEU A 85 -6.01 2.28 -4.99
C LEU A 85 -5.07 1.61 -3.98
N GLN A 86 -5.44 1.56 -2.71
CA GLN A 86 -4.69 0.81 -1.69
C GLN A 86 -4.77 -0.70 -1.94
N SER A 87 -5.95 -1.22 -2.28
CA SER A 87 -6.13 -2.63 -2.65
C SER A 87 -5.26 -3.03 -3.85
N ILE A 88 -5.26 -2.20 -4.91
CA ILE A 88 -4.40 -2.43 -6.09
C ILE A 88 -2.92 -2.44 -5.70
N ARG A 89 -2.47 -1.48 -4.89
CA ARG A 89 -1.08 -1.41 -4.42
C ARG A 89 -0.70 -2.62 -3.57
N ASN A 90 -1.59 -3.08 -2.69
CA ASN A 90 -1.37 -4.27 -1.88
C ASN A 90 -1.24 -5.51 -2.77
N ARG A 91 -2.16 -5.72 -3.71
CA ARG A 91 -2.12 -6.85 -4.66
C ARG A 91 -0.83 -6.89 -5.48
N ARG A 92 -0.38 -5.73 -5.99
CA ARG A 92 0.90 -5.62 -6.70
C ARG A 92 2.10 -6.02 -5.83
N ARG A 93 2.05 -5.71 -4.53
CA ARG A 93 3.12 -6.05 -3.59
C ARG A 93 3.17 -7.55 -3.32
N THR A 94 2.01 -8.18 -3.08
CA THR A 94 1.90 -9.63 -2.88
C THR A 94 2.41 -10.41 -4.10
N ASN A 95 2.02 -10.01 -5.31
CA ASN A 95 2.50 -10.65 -6.53
C ASN A 95 4.03 -10.55 -6.70
N LYS A 96 4.65 -9.45 -6.23
CA LYS A 96 6.11 -9.27 -6.26
C LYS A 96 6.82 -10.11 -5.21
N GLN A 97 6.20 -10.36 -4.05
CA GLN A 97 6.72 -11.22 -2.99
C GLN A 97 6.65 -12.71 -3.36
N ASN A 98 5.63 -13.14 -4.09
CA ASN A 98 5.49 -14.53 -4.57
C ASN A 98 6.56 -14.93 -5.61
N GLN A 99 7.32 -13.99 -6.17
CA GLN A 99 8.48 -14.29 -7.05
C GLN A 99 9.82 -14.38 -6.30
N HIS A 100 9.89 -13.91 -5.04
CA HIS A 100 11.07 -14.01 -4.17
C HIS A 100 10.62 -14.65 -2.85
N SER A 101 10.33 -15.95 -2.93
CA SER A 101 9.95 -16.77 -1.77
C SER A 101 11.06 -16.79 -0.72
N GLN A 102 10.82 -16.13 0.42
CA GLN A 102 10.99 -16.68 1.79
C GLN A 102 10.81 -15.65 2.92
N ILE A 103 10.49 -14.38 2.65
CA ILE A 103 10.17 -13.42 3.72
C ILE A 103 8.78 -12.83 3.51
N HIS A 104 7.77 -13.46 4.12
CA HIS A 104 6.42 -12.91 4.23
C HIS A 104 6.41 -11.74 5.23
N THR A 105 7.02 -10.61 4.84
CA THR A 105 6.90 -9.37 5.59
C THR A 105 5.53 -8.76 5.32
N GLU A 106 4.56 -9.10 6.17
CA GLU A 106 3.33 -8.34 6.32
C GLU A 106 3.68 -6.95 6.87
N LEU A 107 4.12 -6.05 5.97
CA LEU A 107 4.67 -4.74 6.32
C LEU A 107 3.61 -3.72 6.77
N ILE A 108 2.35 -4.14 6.86
CA ILE A 108 1.29 -3.38 7.50
C ILE A 108 0.93 -4.21 8.72
N ALA A 109 1.24 -3.72 9.91
CA ALA A 109 0.76 -4.33 11.13
C ALA A 109 -0.77 -4.39 11.05
N LYS A 110 -1.32 -5.58 10.76
CA LYS A 110 -2.65 -5.91 11.21
C LYS A 110 -2.51 -6.01 12.73
N VAL A 111 -3.20 -5.13 13.45
CA VAL A 111 -3.24 -5.18 14.92
C VAL A 111 -3.89 -6.49 15.39
N ASP A 112 -4.72 -7.08 14.52
CA ASP A 112 -5.24 -8.43 14.70
C ASP A 112 -4.47 -9.35 13.75
N ALA A 113 -3.42 -9.98 14.26
CA ALA A 113 -2.86 -11.16 13.61
C ALA A 113 -4.04 -12.13 13.42
N SER A 114 -4.39 -12.45 12.18
CA SER A 114 -5.22 -13.63 11.92
C SER A 114 -4.43 -14.79 12.49
N ILE A 115 -4.86 -15.28 13.65
CA ILE A 115 -4.29 -16.46 14.29
C ILE A 115 -4.20 -17.50 13.17
N ILE A 116 -2.99 -17.99 12.92
CA ILE A 116 -2.81 -19.15 12.06
C ILE A 116 -3.50 -20.28 12.81
N ASN A 117 -4.80 -20.48 12.56
CA ASN A 117 -5.53 -21.59 13.12
C ASN A 117 -4.80 -22.83 12.64
N LYS A 118 -4.11 -23.51 13.56
CA LYS A 118 -3.49 -24.80 13.32
C LYS A 118 -4.61 -25.82 13.19
N PHE A 119 -5.31 -25.80 12.06
CA PHE A 119 -6.32 -26.80 11.74
C PHE A 119 -5.61 -28.15 11.69
N LYS A 120 -5.94 -29.05 12.63
CA LYS A 120 -5.46 -30.42 12.57
C LYS A 120 -6.33 -31.14 11.55
N VAL A 121 -5.72 -31.62 10.46
CA VAL A 121 -6.43 -32.49 9.52
C VAL A 121 -6.76 -33.78 10.28
N VAL A 122 -8.05 -34.05 10.48
CA VAL A 122 -8.51 -35.28 11.16
C VAL A 122 -8.31 -36.47 10.23
N GLY A 123 -8.60 -36.27 8.94
CA GLY A 123 -8.42 -37.27 7.91
C GLY A 123 -9.11 -36.89 6.61
N GLN A 124 -8.97 -37.79 5.63
CA GLN A 124 -9.63 -37.71 4.33
C GLN A 124 -10.76 -38.74 4.28
N TYR A 125 -11.95 -38.30 3.90
CA TYR A 125 -13.17 -39.09 3.92
C TYR A 125 -13.87 -39.02 2.56
N TRP A 126 -14.71 -40.03 2.31
CA TRP A 126 -15.59 -40.08 1.17
C TRP A 126 -17.03 -40.06 1.66
N LEU A 127 -17.80 -39.05 1.26
CA LEU A 127 -19.23 -39.01 1.51
C LEU A 127 -19.93 -39.82 0.42
N VAL A 128 -20.50 -40.95 0.80
CA VAL A 128 -21.23 -41.84 -0.10
C VAL A 128 -22.73 -41.64 0.15
N PRO A 129 -23.48 -41.06 -0.79
CA PRO A 129 -24.92 -40.86 -0.64
C PRO A 129 -25.66 -42.20 -0.68
N VAL A 130 -26.51 -42.44 0.32
CA VAL A 130 -27.23 -43.72 0.49
C VAL A 130 -28.47 -43.82 -0.41
N ILE A 131 -29.06 -42.69 -0.79
CA ILE A 131 -30.41 -42.64 -1.41
C ILE A 131 -30.34 -42.32 -2.91
N ALA A 132 -29.24 -41.77 -3.42
CA ALA A 132 -29.11 -41.36 -4.82
C ALA A 132 -27.83 -41.93 -5.46
N LYS A 133 -27.92 -42.37 -6.72
CA LYS A 133 -26.77 -42.80 -7.54
C LYS A 133 -25.95 -41.57 -7.98
N VAL A 134 -25.17 -41.03 -7.07
CA VAL A 134 -24.19 -39.96 -7.33
C VAL A 134 -22.83 -40.39 -6.79
N ASP A 135 -21.78 -39.97 -7.47
CA ASP A 135 -20.40 -40.35 -7.13
C ASP A 135 -20.02 -39.88 -5.73
N ALA A 136 -19.17 -40.66 -5.07
CA ALA A 136 -18.69 -40.36 -3.74
C ALA A 136 -17.90 -39.03 -3.73
N LEU A 137 -18.24 -38.13 -2.81
CA LEU A 137 -17.55 -36.84 -2.68
C LEU A 137 -16.36 -36.96 -1.72
N LYS A 138 -15.16 -36.65 -2.22
CA LYS A 138 -13.96 -36.57 -1.41
C LYS A 138 -13.97 -35.30 -0.56
N VAL A 139 -13.93 -35.45 0.77
CA VAL A 139 -13.90 -34.32 1.71
C VAL A 139 -12.76 -34.47 2.70
N ASN A 140 -12.16 -33.36 3.11
CA ASN A 140 -11.17 -33.31 4.18
C ASN A 140 -11.83 -32.67 5.40
N ILE A 141 -11.78 -33.35 6.54
CA ILE A 141 -12.35 -32.83 7.80
C ILE A 141 -11.20 -32.26 8.64
N PHE A 142 -11.43 -31.07 9.18
CA PHE A 142 -10.47 -30.35 10.01
C PHE A 142 -11.06 -30.16 11.40
N ASP A 143 -10.22 -30.38 12.41
CA ASP A 143 -10.56 -30.06 13.79
C ASP A 143 -10.37 -28.56 14.00
N ILE A 144 -11.41 -27.90 14.50
CA ILE A 144 -11.36 -26.49 14.85
C ILE A 144 -11.16 -26.45 16.36
N PRO A 145 -9.95 -26.17 16.86
CA PRO A 145 -9.76 -26.03 18.30
C PRO A 145 -10.68 -24.92 18.81
N LEU A 146 -11.57 -25.27 19.73
CA LEU A 146 -12.34 -24.28 20.48
C LEU A 146 -11.35 -23.51 21.35
N LEU A 147 -11.34 -22.18 21.20
CA LEU A 147 -10.54 -21.25 22.00
C LEU A 147 -11.05 -21.19 23.44
#